data_AF-T2IGP6-F1
#
_entry.id   AF-T2IGP6-F1
#
_cell.length_a   1.000
_cell.length_b   1.000
_cell.length_c   1.000
_cell.angle_alpha   90.00
_cell.angle_beta   90.00
_cell.angle_gamma   90.00
#
_symmetry.space_group_name_H-M   'P 1'
#
loop_
_entity.id
_entity.type
_entity.pdbx_description
1 polymer ?
#
loop_
_entity_poly.entity_id
_entity_poly.type
_entity_poly.pdbx_seq_one_letter_code
_entity_poly.pdbx_strand_id
1 'polypeptide(L)'
;MQFQPRSCHNEREVESKLIVQYLLPKLGYSSDNWYQEVSYGNIRLDFSTVAVKKMKNLSSCVVIEAKHPRENLDHHVRRLGHYLMKTKSFYGVLTNGKEFRIYQRSQDKLKFIFCCQGENIANNLNKINALIGKESLTKRLSTCQAVYVPKVSQSPIKELPKKSMKVIAVYHHKGGVGKTTVATNLAAAFSNQGKRVLLIDIDAQANTIFATGLIKFQFDDDDDLKDKNVFHLLHNKQIQVADVVRKSQGFNQPEVDVIPSHITLIERQSDLLKKAASAFRLANKLNLVENNYDFVLIDTPPSLDLYAQAALIAADSLIIPSDLKPFSNQGLNSVKNFIDEVINSSKEELNKPLLKIMVVLPSKISTHHKYLQYTFPKQR
;
A
#
# COMPACT_ATOMS: atom_id res chain seq x y z
N MET A 1 -33.16 20.97 12.70
CA MET A 1 -32.52 21.89 13.67
C MET A 1 -31.56 22.82 12.93
N GLN A 2 -31.59 24.12 13.22
CA GLN A 2 -30.60 25.07 12.73
C GLN A 2 -29.30 24.82 13.50
N PHE A 3 -28.27 24.33 12.82
CA PHE A 3 -26.97 24.12 13.43
C PHE A 3 -26.36 25.48 13.81
N GLN A 4 -25.90 25.63 15.05
CA GLN A 4 -25.25 26.84 15.55
C GLN A 4 -23.73 26.65 15.60
N PRO A 5 -22.96 27.17 14.64
CA PRO A 5 -21.55 26.82 14.51
C PRO A 5 -20.66 27.31 15.67
N ARG A 6 -21.12 28.34 16.40
CA ARG A 6 -20.45 28.82 17.62
C ARG A 6 -20.55 27.85 18.80
N SER A 7 -21.41 26.84 18.75
CA SER A 7 -21.53 25.83 19.80
C SER A 7 -20.49 24.70 19.69
N CYS A 8 -19.59 24.75 18.70
CA CYS A 8 -18.45 23.84 18.62
C CYS A 8 -17.31 24.39 19.47
N HIS A 9 -16.88 23.60 20.46
CA HIS A 9 -15.82 23.97 21.38
C HIS A 9 -14.47 23.34 21.04
N ASN A 10 -14.47 22.26 20.25
CA ASN A 10 -13.27 21.52 19.85
C ASN A 10 -13.40 20.98 18.42
N GLU A 11 -12.30 20.48 17.85
CA GLU A 11 -12.22 19.95 16.48
C GLU A 11 -13.23 18.82 16.24
N ARG A 12 -13.34 17.85 17.17
CA ARG A 12 -14.31 16.75 17.08
C ARG A 12 -15.76 17.22 16.98
N GLU A 13 -16.11 18.33 17.61
CA GLU A 13 -17.46 18.90 17.50
C GLU A 13 -17.68 19.60 16.15
N VAL A 14 -16.65 20.20 15.56
CA VAL A 14 -16.71 20.73 14.19
C VAL A 14 -16.92 19.57 13.22
N GLU A 15 -16.19 18.48 13.40
CA GLU A 15 -16.33 17.26 12.62
C GLU A 15 -17.75 16.65 12.74
N SER A 16 -18.16 16.29 13.94
CA SER A 16 -19.40 15.55 14.18
C SER A 16 -20.65 16.40 13.98
N LYS A 17 -20.69 17.64 14.50
CA LYS A 17 -21.91 18.46 14.49
C LYS A 17 -22.03 19.30 13.21
N LEU A 18 -20.97 19.99 12.78
CA LEU A 18 -21.03 20.82 11.57
C LEU A 18 -20.95 19.97 10.30
N ILE A 19 -19.91 19.14 10.17
CA ILE A 19 -19.65 18.44 8.91
C ILE A 19 -20.63 17.26 8.76
N VAL A 20 -20.60 16.31 9.70
CA VAL A 20 -21.36 15.06 9.57
C VAL A 20 -22.86 15.27 9.72
N GLN A 21 -23.33 15.87 10.81
CA GLN A 21 -24.76 15.97 11.09
C GLN A 21 -25.47 17.05 10.25
N TYR A 22 -24.78 18.13 9.89
CA TYR A 22 -25.42 19.28 9.24
C TYR A 22 -25.06 19.44 7.76
N LEU A 23 -23.77 19.51 7.42
CA LEU A 23 -23.32 19.91 6.09
C LEU A 23 -23.47 18.80 5.06
N LEU A 24 -22.98 17.58 5.36
CA LEU A 24 -22.96 16.47 4.40
C LEU A 24 -24.36 16.08 3.89
N PRO A 25 -25.38 15.91 4.75
CA PRO A 25 -26.74 15.61 4.29
C PRO A 25 -27.30 16.72 3.39
N LYS A 26 -27.04 17.98 3.75
CA LYS A 26 -27.51 19.16 2.99
C LYS A 26 -26.82 19.35 1.64
N LEU A 27 -25.61 18.80 1.47
CA LEU A 27 -24.89 18.74 0.19
C LEU A 27 -25.22 17.48 -0.64
N GLY A 28 -26.17 16.66 -0.16
CA GLY A 28 -26.64 15.46 -0.83
C GLY A 28 -25.76 14.22 -0.63
N TYR A 29 -24.83 14.26 0.33
CA TYR A 29 -24.01 13.10 0.69
C TYR A 29 -24.67 12.33 1.84
N SER A 30 -25.11 11.10 1.55
CA SER A 30 -25.56 10.13 2.56
C SER A 30 -24.37 9.40 3.21
N SER A 31 -24.60 8.71 4.33
CA SER A 31 -23.60 7.91 5.06
C SER A 31 -22.81 6.94 4.18
N ASP A 32 -23.40 6.47 3.07
CA ASP A 32 -22.75 5.52 2.16
C ASP A 32 -21.86 6.20 1.10
N ASN A 33 -21.77 7.53 1.15
CA ASN A 33 -21.17 8.39 0.14
C ASN A 33 -20.11 9.33 0.71
N TRP A 34 -19.78 9.22 1.99
CA TRP A 34 -18.67 9.95 2.58
C TRP A 34 -18.01 9.09 3.65
N TYR A 35 -16.73 9.36 3.89
CA TYR A 35 -15.88 8.59 4.77
C TYR A 35 -15.14 9.54 5.71
N GLN A 36 -15.05 9.19 7.00
CA GLN A 36 -14.30 9.92 8.03
C GLN A 36 -12.90 9.34 8.18
N GLU A 37 -11.92 10.15 8.57
CA GLU A 37 -10.55 9.74 8.90
C GLU A 37 -9.88 8.89 7.80
N VAL A 38 -10.13 9.27 6.54
CA VAL A 38 -9.73 8.50 5.38
C VAL A 38 -8.23 8.59 5.18
N SER A 39 -7.59 7.44 5.21
CA SER A 39 -6.16 7.33 4.99
C SER A 39 -5.85 7.11 3.51
N TYR A 40 -5.17 8.08 2.89
CA TYR A 40 -4.70 8.00 1.51
C TYR A 40 -3.16 8.07 1.48
N GLY A 41 -2.51 6.89 1.53
CA GLY A 41 -1.06 6.81 1.76
C GLY A 41 -0.71 7.32 3.17
N ASN A 42 0.21 8.28 3.28
CA ASN A 42 0.62 8.88 4.57
C ASN A 42 -0.26 10.07 5.00
N ILE A 43 -1.37 10.32 4.30
CA ILE A 43 -2.28 11.44 4.57
C ILE A 43 -3.53 10.91 5.24
N ARG A 44 -3.85 11.45 6.40
CA ARG A 44 -5.16 11.26 7.04
C ARG A 44 -5.99 12.49 6.78
N LEU A 45 -7.10 12.29 6.08
CA LEU A 45 -8.11 13.31 5.81
C LEU A 45 -9.17 13.21 6.88
N ASP A 46 -9.60 14.33 7.43
CA ASP A 46 -10.68 14.29 8.42
C ASP A 46 -11.96 13.78 7.75
N PHE A 47 -12.25 14.21 6.51
CA PHE A 47 -13.33 13.65 5.70
C PHE A 47 -13.05 13.64 4.18
N SER A 48 -13.70 12.70 3.50
CA SER A 48 -13.70 12.54 2.05
C SER A 48 -15.11 12.21 1.55
N THR A 49 -15.64 12.95 0.59
CA THR A 49 -17.00 12.75 0.06
C THR A 49 -16.96 12.30 -1.40
N VAL A 50 -17.62 11.19 -1.73
CA VAL A 50 -17.59 10.57 -3.07
C VAL A 50 -18.93 10.82 -3.77
N ALA A 51 -18.90 11.67 -4.80
CA ALA A 51 -20.11 12.06 -5.51
C ALA A 51 -20.68 10.94 -6.41
N VAL A 52 -19.85 10.06 -6.99
CA VAL A 52 -20.29 8.98 -7.90
C VAL A 52 -19.68 7.63 -7.49
N LYS A 53 -20.52 6.61 -7.27
CA LYS A 53 -20.15 5.29 -6.70
C LYS A 53 -19.52 4.30 -7.71
N LYS A 54 -19.27 4.70 -8.97
CA LYS A 54 -18.73 3.81 -10.02
C LYS A 54 -17.35 4.25 -10.55
N MET A 55 -16.39 3.34 -10.40
CA MET A 55 -15.08 3.20 -11.06
C MET A 55 -13.99 4.28 -10.86
N LYS A 56 -12.93 3.88 -10.14
CA LYS A 56 -11.48 4.18 -10.33
C LYS A 56 -11.01 5.64 -10.52
N ASN A 57 -11.87 6.65 -10.51
CA ASN A 57 -11.50 8.07 -10.69
C ASN A 57 -11.91 8.91 -9.47
N LEU A 58 -10.92 9.18 -8.60
CA LEU A 58 -11.02 10.05 -7.41
C LEU A 58 -11.20 11.55 -7.74
N SER A 59 -11.29 11.92 -9.02
CA SER A 59 -11.53 13.28 -9.48
C SER A 59 -12.93 13.84 -9.11
N SER A 60 -13.84 13.00 -8.63
CA SER A 60 -15.20 13.37 -8.21
C SER A 60 -15.35 13.59 -6.70
N CYS A 61 -14.23 13.62 -5.97
CA CYS A 61 -14.21 13.66 -4.51
C CYS A 61 -14.01 15.09 -3.97
N VAL A 62 -14.69 15.43 -2.88
CA VAL A 62 -14.39 16.65 -2.09
C VAL A 62 -13.68 16.24 -0.81
N VAL A 63 -12.49 16.80 -0.59
CA VAL A 63 -11.74 16.64 0.65
C VAL A 63 -12.20 17.71 1.64
N ILE A 64 -12.54 17.34 2.87
CA ILE A 64 -12.94 18.30 3.90
C ILE A 64 -12.04 18.11 5.10
N GLU A 65 -11.38 19.19 5.53
CA GLU A 65 -10.53 19.23 6.71
C GLU A 65 -11.21 20.11 7.78
N ALA A 66 -11.35 19.57 8.99
CA ALA A 66 -11.90 20.27 10.13
C ALA A 66 -10.75 20.70 11.04
N LYS A 67 -10.85 21.85 11.71
CA LYS A 67 -9.84 22.27 12.68
C LYS A 67 -10.48 22.80 13.95
N HIS A 68 -9.69 22.91 15.01
CA HIS A 68 -10.19 23.45 16.26
C HIS A 68 -10.68 24.91 16.07
N PRO A 69 -11.81 25.35 16.69
CA PRO A 69 -12.35 26.72 16.58
C PRO A 69 -11.45 27.90 16.98
N ARG A 70 -10.23 27.61 17.42
CA ARG A 70 -9.20 28.58 17.82
C ARG A 70 -8.03 28.63 16.84
N GLU A 71 -7.92 27.66 15.93
CA GLU A 71 -6.85 27.60 14.95
C GLU A 71 -7.12 28.55 13.79
N ASN A 72 -6.03 29.15 13.29
CA ASN A 72 -6.07 29.96 12.08
C ASN A 72 -5.97 29.05 10.84
N LEU A 73 -6.98 29.10 9.98
CA LEU A 73 -7.08 28.28 8.79
C LEU A 73 -5.95 28.52 7.77
N ASP A 74 -5.31 29.69 7.76
CA ASP A 74 -4.22 30.00 6.83
C ASP A 74 -3.04 29.02 6.96
N HIS A 75 -2.74 28.55 8.18
CA HIS A 75 -1.68 27.58 8.44
C HIS A 75 -1.94 26.21 7.80
N HIS A 76 -3.19 25.90 7.44
CA HIS A 76 -3.60 24.60 6.94
C HIS A 76 -3.86 24.56 5.43
N VAL A 77 -3.80 25.72 4.74
CA VAL A 77 -4.03 25.80 3.28
C VAL A 77 -3.01 24.98 2.49
N ARG A 78 -1.73 25.02 2.89
CA ARG A 78 -0.66 24.22 2.23
C ARG A 78 -0.90 22.72 2.39
N ARG A 79 -1.34 22.29 3.57
CA ARG A 79 -1.68 20.90 3.88
C ARG A 79 -2.88 20.44 3.06
N LEU A 80 -3.95 21.24 3.00
CA LEU A 80 -5.10 20.98 2.13
C LEU A 80 -4.67 20.84 0.66
N GLY A 81 -3.72 21.64 0.19
CA GLY A 81 -3.20 21.50 -1.17
C GLY A 81 -2.44 20.23 -1.46
N HIS A 82 -1.61 19.80 -0.52
CA HIS A 82 -0.99 18.49 -0.59
C HIS A 82 -2.04 17.38 -0.69
N TYR A 83 -3.15 17.52 0.04
CA TYR A 83 -4.24 16.55 0.05
C TYR A 83 -4.98 16.50 -1.28
N LEU A 84 -5.35 17.65 -1.84
CA LEU A 84 -6.04 17.73 -3.14
C LEU A 84 -5.15 17.20 -4.28
N MET A 85 -3.85 17.46 -4.24
CA MET A 85 -2.89 16.91 -5.22
C MET A 85 -2.79 15.39 -5.13
N LYS A 86 -2.60 14.84 -3.92
CA LYS A 86 -2.42 13.41 -3.69
C LYS A 86 -3.67 12.59 -4.01
N THR A 87 -4.84 13.09 -3.61
CA THR A 87 -6.13 12.45 -3.89
C THR A 87 -6.62 12.71 -5.32
N LYS A 88 -5.99 13.64 -6.05
CA LYS A 88 -6.45 14.17 -7.35
C LYS A 88 -7.83 14.86 -7.28
N SER A 89 -8.31 15.18 -6.09
CA SER A 89 -9.59 15.88 -5.88
C SER A 89 -9.52 17.31 -6.43
N PHE A 90 -10.61 17.78 -7.02
CA PHE A 90 -10.68 19.14 -7.57
C PHE A 90 -11.10 20.19 -6.54
N TYR A 91 -11.84 19.80 -5.51
CA TYR A 91 -12.36 20.72 -4.50
C TYR A 91 -11.97 20.28 -3.10
N GLY A 92 -11.59 21.26 -2.28
CA GLY A 92 -11.26 21.08 -0.88
C GLY A 92 -12.01 22.08 -0.02
N VAL A 93 -12.40 21.65 1.16
CA VAL A 93 -13.03 22.48 2.18
C VAL A 93 -12.12 22.51 3.39
N LEU A 94 -11.99 23.68 3.99
CA LEU A 94 -11.32 23.86 5.27
C LEU A 94 -12.23 24.68 6.19
N THR A 95 -12.48 24.17 7.39
CA THR A 95 -13.32 24.87 8.37
C THR A 95 -12.89 24.60 9.79
N ASN A 96 -13.04 25.61 10.65
CA ASN A 96 -12.88 25.49 12.10
C ASN A 96 -14.21 25.74 12.84
N GLY A 97 -15.35 25.69 12.14
CA GLY A 97 -16.66 26.02 12.68
C GLY A 97 -16.98 27.52 12.74
N LYS A 98 -15.98 28.39 12.89
CA LYS A 98 -16.17 29.86 12.81
C LYS A 98 -16.01 30.40 11.40
N GLU A 99 -15.12 29.81 10.63
CA GLU A 99 -14.89 30.17 9.24
C GLU A 99 -15.00 28.93 8.36
N PHE A 100 -15.56 29.12 7.17
CA PHE A 100 -15.74 28.07 6.17
C PHE A 100 -15.17 28.54 4.85
N ARG A 101 -14.20 27.79 4.30
CA ARG A 101 -13.51 28.11 3.05
C ARG A 101 -13.58 26.96 2.07
N ILE A 102 -13.80 27.27 0.80
CA ILE A 102 -13.71 26.32 -0.31
C ILE A 102 -12.58 26.74 -1.23
N TYR A 103 -11.80 25.75 -1.62
CA TYR A 103 -10.71 25.89 -2.56
C TYR A 103 -10.91 24.95 -3.75
N GLN A 104 -10.45 25.39 -4.92
CA GLN A 104 -10.41 24.60 -6.14
C GLN A 104 -8.97 24.40 -6.59
N ARG A 105 -8.63 23.17 -6.95
CA ARG A 105 -7.36 22.83 -7.58
C ARG A 105 -7.48 23.01 -9.10
N SER A 106 -6.59 23.80 -9.69
CA SER A 106 -6.41 23.90 -11.15
C SER A 106 -4.96 23.58 -11.49
N GLN A 107 -4.74 22.50 -12.25
CA GLN A 107 -3.41 21.95 -12.52
C GLN A 107 -2.64 21.73 -11.21
N ASP A 108 -1.65 22.58 -10.93
CA ASP A 108 -0.77 22.53 -9.75
C ASP A 108 -0.97 23.70 -8.77
N LYS A 109 -1.97 24.57 -9.00
CA LYS A 109 -2.27 25.71 -8.14
C LYS A 109 -3.61 25.57 -7.44
N LEU A 110 -3.66 26.13 -6.24
CA LEU A 110 -4.81 26.08 -5.36
C LEU A 110 -5.45 27.46 -5.31
N LYS A 111 -6.65 27.56 -5.86
CA LYS A 111 -7.40 28.80 -5.96
C LYS A 111 -8.44 28.85 -4.84
N PHE A 112 -8.40 29.90 -4.04
CA PHE A 112 -9.48 30.21 -3.11
C PHE A 112 -10.71 30.68 -3.89
N ILE A 113 -11.86 30.06 -3.67
CA ILE A 113 -13.06 30.32 -4.48
C ILE A 113 -14.28 30.76 -3.66
N PHE A 114 -14.29 30.51 -2.35
CA PHE A 114 -15.40 30.91 -1.49
C PHE A 114 -14.98 30.97 -0.02
N CYS A 115 -15.47 31.96 0.74
CA CYS A 115 -15.58 31.87 2.19
C CYS A 115 -16.87 32.47 2.73
N CYS A 116 -17.23 32.04 3.93
CA CYS A 116 -18.19 32.72 4.77
C CYS A 116 -17.87 32.46 6.25
N GLN A 117 -18.42 33.31 7.12
CA GLN A 117 -18.49 32.99 8.55
C GLN A 117 -19.39 31.77 8.74
N GLY A 118 -19.07 30.94 9.74
CA GLY A 118 -19.74 29.68 10.02
C GLY A 118 -21.25 29.87 10.15
N GLU A 119 -21.67 30.89 10.90
CA GLU A 119 -23.09 31.24 11.13
C GLU A 119 -23.85 31.50 9.82
N ASN A 120 -23.14 31.94 8.78
CA ASN A 120 -23.69 32.23 7.47
C ASN A 120 -23.66 31.03 6.51
N ILE A 121 -23.19 29.85 6.93
CA ILE A 121 -23.24 28.62 6.10
C ILE A 121 -24.67 28.31 5.68
N ALA A 122 -25.64 28.45 6.61
CA ALA A 122 -27.06 28.20 6.31
C ALA A 122 -27.58 29.12 5.20
N ASN A 123 -27.26 30.41 5.27
CA ASN A 123 -27.70 31.42 4.29
C ASN A 123 -27.01 31.25 2.93
N ASN A 124 -25.81 30.66 2.91
CA ASN A 124 -25.04 30.43 1.68
C ASN A 124 -25.16 28.99 1.15
N LEU A 125 -26.05 28.17 1.72
CA LEU A 125 -26.11 26.74 1.41
C LEU A 125 -26.32 26.48 -0.08
N ASN A 126 -27.16 27.27 -0.76
CA ASN A 126 -27.37 27.13 -2.20
C ASN A 126 -26.08 27.36 -3.01
N LYS A 127 -25.27 28.37 -2.62
CA LYS A 127 -23.98 28.66 -3.27
C LYS A 127 -22.96 27.56 -2.99
N ILE A 128 -22.89 27.07 -1.76
CA ILE A 128 -22.00 25.97 -1.37
C ILE A 128 -22.38 24.70 -2.13
N ASN A 129 -23.68 24.38 -2.20
CA ASN A 129 -24.20 23.21 -2.91
C ASN A 129 -23.89 23.29 -4.42
N ALA A 130 -24.02 24.46 -5.04
CA ALA A 130 -23.66 24.65 -6.45
C ALA A 130 -22.16 24.40 -6.74
N LEU A 131 -21.28 24.59 -5.75
CA LEU A 131 -19.83 24.40 -5.88
C LEU A 131 -19.39 22.95 -5.61
N ILE A 132 -19.83 22.38 -4.48
CA ILE A 132 -19.31 21.11 -3.95
C ILE A 132 -20.40 20.07 -3.64
N GLY A 133 -21.65 20.37 -4.01
CA GLY A 133 -22.77 19.46 -3.87
C GLY A 133 -22.64 18.24 -4.77
N LYS A 134 -23.14 17.09 -4.29
CA LYS A 134 -23.04 15.81 -4.99
C LYS A 134 -23.61 15.87 -6.42
N GLU A 135 -24.81 16.42 -6.57
CA GLU A 135 -25.49 16.52 -7.86
C GLU A 135 -24.76 17.47 -8.82
N SER A 136 -24.32 18.63 -8.31
CA SER A 136 -23.57 19.62 -9.09
C SER A 136 -22.23 19.07 -9.60
N LEU A 137 -21.50 18.30 -8.79
CA LEU A 137 -20.28 17.64 -9.21
C LEU A 137 -20.53 16.52 -10.22
N THR A 138 -21.61 15.76 -10.05
CA THR A 138 -21.98 14.68 -10.97
C THR A 138 -22.32 15.23 -12.36
N LYS A 139 -23.09 16.33 -12.45
CA LYS A 139 -23.43 16.99 -13.72
C LYS A 139 -22.20 17.51 -14.47
N ARG A 140 -21.20 18.07 -13.75
CA ARG A 140 -19.95 18.57 -14.35
C ARG A 140 -19.10 17.44 -14.96
N LEU A 141 -19.16 16.24 -14.38
CA LEU A 141 -18.42 15.08 -14.89
C LEU A 141 -19.05 14.52 -16.17
N SER A 142 -20.38 14.51 -16.27
CA SER A 142 -21.07 14.08 -17.50
C SER A 142 -20.81 15.01 -18.69
N THR A 143 -20.61 16.31 -18.46
CA THR A 143 -20.27 17.27 -19.53
C THR A 143 -18.82 17.15 -20.03
N CYS A 144 -17.91 16.55 -19.26
CA CYS A 144 -16.50 16.38 -19.64
C CYS A 144 -16.20 15.12 -20.47
N GLN A 145 -17.16 14.20 -20.65
CA GLN A 145 -16.99 12.99 -21.47
C GLN A 145 -17.39 13.18 -22.96
N ALA A 146 -17.80 14.38 -23.36
CA ALA A 146 -18.15 14.71 -24.74
C ALA A 146 -17.06 15.56 -25.41
N VAL A 147 -15.86 14.99 -25.63
CA VAL A 147 -14.90 15.54 -26.61
C VAL A 147 -14.29 14.39 -27.41
N TYR A 148 -14.81 14.24 -28.62
CA TYR A 148 -14.29 13.43 -29.72
C TYR A 148 -12.97 14.05 -30.23
N VAL A 149 -11.91 13.25 -30.42
CA VAL A 149 -10.73 13.63 -31.22
C VAL A 149 -10.28 12.42 -32.06
N PRO A 150 -9.95 12.59 -33.36
CA PRO A 150 -9.90 11.52 -34.35
C PRO A 150 -8.56 10.77 -34.41
N LYS A 151 -8.60 9.60 -35.07
CA LYS A 151 -7.44 8.75 -35.42
C LYS A 151 -6.36 9.53 -36.17
N VAL A 152 -5.12 9.48 -35.67
CA VAL A 152 -3.91 9.74 -36.46
C VAL A 152 -3.04 8.49 -36.45
N SER A 153 -2.71 8.03 -37.64
CA SER A 153 -1.77 6.95 -37.92
C SER A 153 -0.34 7.40 -37.64
N GLN A 154 0.33 6.75 -36.68
CA GLN A 154 1.79 6.71 -36.62
C GLN A 154 2.24 5.29 -36.28
N SER A 155 3.19 4.80 -37.07
CA SER A 155 3.86 3.51 -36.99
C SER A 155 4.57 3.28 -35.65
N PRO A 156 4.80 2.01 -35.26
CA PRO A 156 4.95 1.64 -33.86
C PRO A 156 6.37 1.88 -33.34
N ILE A 157 6.47 2.71 -32.30
CA ILE A 157 7.50 2.53 -31.27
C ILE A 157 6.92 1.47 -30.33
N LYS A 158 7.54 0.29 -30.26
CA LYS A 158 7.20 -0.75 -29.29
C LYS A 158 7.47 -0.22 -27.87
N GLU A 159 6.47 0.37 -27.22
CA GLU A 159 6.48 0.50 -25.76
C GLU A 159 6.40 -0.90 -25.15
N LEU A 160 7.41 -1.27 -24.36
CA LEU A 160 7.37 -2.49 -23.55
C LEU A 160 6.16 -2.42 -22.59
N PRO A 161 5.39 -3.51 -22.44
CA PRO A 161 4.17 -3.52 -21.65
C PRO A 161 4.48 -3.16 -20.19
N LYS A 162 3.70 -2.23 -19.64
CA LYS A 162 3.83 -1.76 -18.27
C LYS A 162 3.48 -2.92 -17.32
N LYS A 163 4.48 -3.41 -16.58
CA LYS A 163 4.34 -4.58 -15.71
C LYS A 163 3.19 -4.40 -14.71
N SER A 164 2.18 -5.27 -14.78
CA SER A 164 0.94 -5.16 -13.98
C SER A 164 1.10 -5.71 -12.55
N MET A 165 1.90 -6.76 -12.40
CA MET A 165 2.26 -7.38 -11.12
C MET A 165 3.38 -6.62 -10.40
N LYS A 166 3.31 -6.57 -9.07
CA LYS A 166 4.39 -6.07 -8.19
C LYS A 166 4.95 -7.17 -7.31
N VAL A 167 6.25 -7.40 -7.37
CA VAL A 167 6.97 -8.36 -6.53
C VAL A 167 7.66 -7.60 -5.39
N ILE A 168 7.35 -7.95 -4.14
CA ILE A 168 7.89 -7.29 -2.94
C ILE A 168 8.54 -8.35 -2.06
N ALA A 169 9.84 -8.23 -1.83
CA ALA A 169 10.53 -9.06 -0.85
C ALA A 169 10.49 -8.40 0.54
N VAL A 170 10.44 -9.22 1.58
CA VAL A 170 10.61 -8.79 2.97
C VAL A 170 11.89 -9.41 3.51
N TYR A 171 12.97 -8.63 3.62
CA TYR A 171 14.30 -9.15 3.93
C TYR A 171 15.06 -8.36 5.00
N HIS A 172 15.82 -9.10 5.80
CA HIS A 172 16.84 -8.62 6.74
C HIS A 172 17.70 -9.83 7.14
N HIS A 173 19.02 -9.67 7.12
CA HIS A 173 19.99 -10.71 7.55
C HIS A 173 19.92 -11.05 9.06
N LYS A 174 19.00 -10.42 9.81
CA LYS A 174 18.81 -10.69 11.24
C LYS A 174 17.57 -11.56 11.40
N GLY A 175 17.72 -12.65 12.14
CA GLY A 175 16.60 -13.49 12.56
C GLY A 175 15.63 -12.74 13.48
N GLY A 176 14.35 -13.12 13.44
CA GLY A 176 13.38 -12.65 14.43
C GLY A 176 13.00 -11.17 14.36
N VAL A 177 13.26 -10.45 13.26
CA VAL A 177 12.78 -9.05 13.07
C VAL A 177 11.34 -8.96 12.55
N GLY A 178 10.63 -10.08 12.39
CA GLY A 178 9.23 -10.10 11.95
C GLY A 178 9.02 -10.15 10.43
N LYS A 179 9.96 -10.70 9.66
CA LYS A 179 9.86 -10.88 8.19
C LYS A 179 8.58 -11.62 7.78
N THR A 180 8.43 -12.85 8.27
CA THR A 180 7.24 -13.69 8.06
C THR A 180 5.96 -12.99 8.48
N THR A 181 5.96 -12.34 9.64
CA THR A 181 4.78 -11.61 10.14
C THR A 181 4.38 -10.50 9.18
N VAL A 182 5.32 -9.71 8.68
CA VAL A 182 5.04 -8.64 7.72
C VAL A 182 4.58 -9.22 6.39
N ALA A 183 5.24 -10.24 5.86
CA ALA A 183 4.89 -10.86 4.58
C ALA A 183 3.47 -11.46 4.60
N THR A 184 3.16 -12.27 5.61
CA THR A 184 1.84 -12.90 5.79
C THR A 184 0.72 -11.87 5.99
N ASN A 185 0.92 -10.89 6.88
CA ASN A 185 -0.12 -9.88 7.15
C ASN A 185 -0.36 -8.94 5.97
N LEU A 186 0.69 -8.57 5.21
CA LEU A 186 0.51 -7.83 3.97
C LEU A 186 -0.24 -8.66 2.92
N ALA A 187 0.01 -9.97 2.86
CA ALA A 187 -0.69 -10.86 1.93
C ALA A 187 -2.20 -10.88 2.22
N ALA A 188 -2.56 -11.10 3.49
CA ALA A 188 -3.93 -11.05 3.96
C ALA A 188 -4.58 -9.67 3.70
N ALA A 189 -3.89 -8.58 4.03
CA ALA A 189 -4.39 -7.22 3.81
C ALA A 189 -4.66 -6.92 2.33
N PHE A 190 -3.76 -7.31 1.41
CA PHE A 190 -3.98 -7.15 -0.02
C PHE A 190 -5.11 -8.04 -0.54
N SER A 191 -5.20 -9.29 -0.08
CA SER A 191 -6.28 -10.20 -0.43
C SER A 191 -7.65 -9.64 -0.01
N ASN A 192 -7.74 -9.09 1.20
CA ASN A 192 -8.96 -8.46 1.73
C ASN A 192 -9.35 -7.17 0.99
N GLN A 193 -8.43 -6.59 0.22
CA GLN A 193 -8.70 -5.48 -0.71
C GLN A 193 -9.08 -5.97 -2.12
N GLY A 194 -9.37 -7.27 -2.28
CA GLY A 194 -9.73 -7.91 -3.55
C GLY A 194 -8.57 -8.04 -4.53
N LYS A 195 -7.32 -8.03 -4.05
CA LYS A 195 -6.14 -8.24 -4.90
C LYS A 195 -5.85 -9.73 -5.06
N ARG A 196 -5.33 -10.10 -6.23
CA ARG A 196 -4.80 -11.44 -6.47
C ARG A 196 -3.38 -11.50 -5.92
N VAL A 197 -3.19 -12.29 -4.86
CA VAL A 197 -1.95 -12.31 -4.08
C VAL A 197 -1.30 -13.69 -4.13
N LEU A 198 -0.01 -13.70 -4.42
CA LEU A 198 0.87 -14.84 -4.25
C LEU A 198 1.84 -14.56 -3.09
N LEU A 199 1.88 -15.44 -2.09
CA LEU A 199 2.86 -15.43 -1.02
C LEU A 199 3.88 -16.55 -1.27
N ILE A 200 5.17 -16.26 -1.20
CA ILE A 200 6.24 -17.23 -1.45
C ILE A 200 7.06 -17.34 -0.18
N ASP A 201 7.12 -18.55 0.38
CA ASP A 201 8.06 -18.86 1.46
C ASP A 201 9.35 -19.41 0.83
N ILE A 202 10.48 -18.79 1.12
CA ILE A 202 11.82 -19.27 0.72
C ILE A 202 12.74 -19.46 1.93
N ASP A 203 12.18 -19.50 3.15
CA ASP A 203 12.90 -19.81 4.37
C ASP A 203 12.68 -21.29 4.74
N ALA A 204 13.77 -22.03 4.97
CA ALA A 204 13.71 -23.44 5.39
C ALA A 204 12.98 -23.65 6.73
N GLN A 205 12.86 -22.60 7.55
CA GLN A 205 12.10 -22.64 8.80
C GLN A 205 10.58 -22.76 8.58
N ALA A 206 10.08 -22.54 7.36
CA ALA A 206 8.69 -22.77 6.98
C ALA A 206 7.64 -22.07 7.86
N ASN A 207 7.99 -20.93 8.47
CA ASN A 207 7.09 -20.19 9.36
C ASN A 207 5.86 -19.64 8.61
N THR A 208 6.00 -19.31 7.32
CA THR A 208 4.84 -18.90 6.50
C THR A 208 3.88 -20.08 6.30
N ILE A 209 4.38 -21.31 6.20
CA ILE A 209 3.56 -22.51 6.02
C ILE A 209 2.70 -22.77 7.26
N PHE A 210 3.30 -22.62 8.45
CA PHE A 210 2.57 -22.63 9.71
C PHE A 210 1.46 -21.57 9.73
N ALA A 211 1.83 -20.32 9.44
CA ALA A 211 0.89 -19.20 9.50
C ALA A 211 -0.26 -19.34 8.49
N THR A 212 -0.04 -19.96 7.34
CA THR A 212 -1.03 -20.10 6.25
C THR A 212 -1.87 -21.37 6.35
N GLY A 213 -1.70 -22.16 7.43
CA GLY A 213 -2.46 -23.38 7.67
C GLY A 213 -2.13 -24.54 6.73
N LEU A 214 -0.95 -24.52 6.10
CA LEU A 214 -0.54 -25.53 5.12
C LEU A 214 0.26 -26.69 5.72
N ILE A 215 0.49 -26.70 7.03
CA ILE A 215 1.22 -27.81 7.66
C ILE A 215 0.34 -29.04 7.80
N LYS A 216 0.92 -30.19 7.44
CA LYS A 216 0.39 -31.52 7.71
C LYS A 216 1.27 -32.18 8.78
N PHE A 217 0.75 -32.28 10.00
CA PHE A 217 1.49 -32.82 11.16
C PHE A 217 1.23 -34.32 11.40
N GLN A 218 0.48 -35.00 10.53
CA GLN A 218 -0.11 -36.28 10.90
C GLN A 218 0.80 -37.48 10.57
N PHE A 219 1.46 -37.54 9.41
CA PHE A 219 2.43 -38.59 9.04
C PHE A 219 3.44 -38.10 7.98
N ASP A 220 4.69 -38.59 8.00
CA ASP A 220 5.74 -38.24 7.01
C ASP A 220 5.35 -38.59 5.56
N ASP A 221 4.53 -39.63 5.37
CA ASP A 221 4.05 -40.06 4.05
C ASP A 221 3.02 -39.09 3.44
N ASP A 222 2.40 -38.21 4.26
CA ASP A 222 1.42 -37.21 3.82
C ASP A 222 2.05 -35.84 3.49
N ASP A 223 3.37 -35.69 3.69
CA ASP A 223 4.10 -34.45 3.41
C ASP A 223 4.41 -34.27 1.92
N ASP A 224 3.36 -33.92 1.18
CA ASP A 224 3.46 -33.56 -0.23
C ASP A 224 4.16 -32.20 -0.47
N LEU A 225 4.53 -31.44 0.57
CA LEU A 225 5.34 -30.23 0.43
C LEU A 225 6.79 -30.58 0.11
N LYS A 226 7.29 -31.73 0.59
CA LYS A 226 8.66 -32.20 0.35
C LYS A 226 9.07 -32.21 -1.12
N ASP A 227 8.15 -32.61 -2.01
CA ASP A 227 8.41 -32.76 -3.46
C ASP A 227 7.83 -31.61 -4.31
N LYS A 228 7.01 -30.74 -3.72
CA LYS A 228 6.36 -29.60 -4.42
C LYS A 228 6.46 -28.33 -3.58
N ASN A 229 7.65 -27.73 -3.61
CA ASN A 229 7.98 -26.50 -2.89
C ASN A 229 8.89 -25.59 -3.73
N VAL A 230 9.27 -24.45 -3.16
CA VAL A 230 10.11 -23.43 -3.78
C VAL A 230 11.45 -23.98 -4.28
N PHE A 231 12.06 -25.00 -3.64
CA PHE A 231 13.29 -25.62 -4.14
C PHE A 231 13.10 -26.16 -5.55
N HIS A 232 12.01 -26.89 -5.80
CA HIS A 232 11.72 -27.50 -7.10
C HIS A 232 11.50 -26.42 -8.17
N LEU A 233 10.87 -25.31 -7.77
CA LEU A 233 10.72 -24.12 -8.59
C LEU A 233 12.08 -23.47 -8.92
N LEU A 234 13.08 -23.51 -8.05
CA LEU A 234 14.41 -22.97 -8.32
C LEU A 234 15.31 -23.98 -9.07
N HIS A 235 15.15 -25.27 -8.81
CA HIS A 235 16.05 -26.33 -9.24
C HIS A 235 15.69 -26.95 -10.61
N ASN A 236 14.41 -27.10 -10.93
CA ASN A 236 13.92 -27.69 -12.20
C ASN A 236 13.35 -26.61 -13.15
N LYS A 237 13.75 -26.62 -14.43
CA LYS A 237 13.31 -25.62 -15.42
C LYS A 237 11.87 -25.85 -15.86
N GLN A 238 11.42 -27.11 -15.85
CA GLN A 238 10.11 -27.51 -16.36
C GLN A 238 8.98 -27.18 -15.38
N ILE A 239 9.23 -27.32 -14.07
CA ILE A 239 8.27 -26.99 -13.01
C ILE A 239 7.84 -25.52 -13.12
N GLN A 240 6.55 -25.23 -13.13
CA GLN A 240 5.96 -23.88 -13.15
C GLN A 240 5.41 -23.49 -11.78
N VAL A 241 5.00 -22.23 -11.64
CA VAL A 241 4.34 -21.74 -10.41
C VAL A 241 3.08 -22.55 -10.12
N ALA A 242 2.30 -22.88 -11.16
CA ALA A 242 1.06 -23.64 -11.05
C ALA A 242 1.26 -25.06 -10.47
N ASP A 243 2.45 -25.65 -10.61
CA ASP A 243 2.73 -27.02 -10.15
C ASP A 243 2.98 -27.11 -8.64
N VAL A 244 3.32 -25.98 -8.01
CA VAL A 244 3.73 -25.91 -6.59
C VAL A 244 2.84 -25.01 -5.75
N VAL A 245 2.05 -24.13 -6.37
CA VAL A 245 1.17 -23.19 -5.66
C VAL A 245 0.01 -23.91 -4.98
N ARG A 246 -0.36 -23.45 -3.79
CA ARG A 246 -1.43 -24.00 -2.96
C ARG A 246 -2.29 -22.87 -2.41
N LYS A 247 -3.57 -23.12 -2.16
CA LYS A 247 -4.41 -22.18 -1.40
C LYS A 247 -4.12 -22.31 0.09
N SER A 248 -3.92 -21.18 0.76
CA SER A 248 -3.86 -21.13 2.23
C SER A 248 -5.13 -21.70 2.85
N GLN A 249 -5.07 -22.38 4.00
CA GLN A 249 -6.22 -23.00 4.64
C GLN A 249 -6.53 -22.32 5.98
N GLY A 250 -7.73 -21.77 6.13
CA GLY A 250 -8.15 -21.12 7.39
C GLY A 250 -7.38 -19.85 7.77
N PHE A 251 -6.49 -19.36 6.89
CA PHE A 251 -5.63 -18.20 7.11
C PHE A 251 -6.30 -16.85 6.85
N ASN A 252 -6.98 -16.73 5.70
CA ASN A 252 -7.63 -15.50 5.27
C ASN A 252 -8.84 -15.82 4.39
N GLN A 253 -9.84 -14.92 4.33
CA GLN A 253 -10.98 -15.04 3.43
C GLN A 253 -11.13 -13.73 2.62
N PRO A 254 -10.83 -13.73 1.31
CA PRO A 254 -10.53 -14.90 0.46
C PRO A 254 -9.13 -15.50 0.69
N GLU A 255 -9.00 -16.79 0.38
CA GLU A 255 -7.72 -17.52 0.52
C GLU A 255 -6.62 -16.95 -0.40
N VAL A 256 -5.40 -17.00 0.11
CA VAL A 256 -4.19 -16.52 -0.58
C VAL A 256 -3.48 -17.68 -1.25
N ASP A 257 -2.93 -17.45 -2.45
CA ASP A 257 -2.06 -18.44 -3.09
C ASP A 257 -0.67 -18.43 -2.43
N VAL A 258 -0.14 -19.60 -2.12
CA VAL A 258 1.11 -19.79 -1.39
C VAL A 258 2.02 -20.75 -2.14
N ILE A 259 3.27 -20.35 -2.40
CA ILE A 259 4.34 -21.29 -2.78
C ILE A 259 5.06 -21.70 -1.50
N PRO A 260 5.02 -22.98 -1.14
CA PRO A 260 5.55 -23.41 0.14
C PRO A 260 7.07 -23.57 0.12
N SER A 261 7.68 -23.48 1.30
CA SER A 261 9.05 -23.92 1.58
C SER A 261 9.02 -25.28 2.30
N HIS A 262 10.19 -25.87 2.51
CA HIS A 262 10.32 -27.13 3.26
C HIS A 262 11.72 -27.20 3.91
N ILE A 263 11.84 -27.89 5.04
CA ILE A 263 13.10 -27.96 5.81
C ILE A 263 14.27 -28.50 4.99
N THR A 264 14.00 -29.35 3.99
CA THR A 264 14.98 -29.90 3.04
C THR A 264 15.71 -28.83 2.20
N LEU A 265 15.25 -27.57 2.20
CA LEU A 265 15.96 -26.46 1.56
C LEU A 265 17.41 -26.34 2.06
N ILE A 266 17.68 -26.67 3.33
CA ILE A 266 19.02 -26.62 3.94
C ILE A 266 19.96 -27.58 3.22
N GLU A 267 19.60 -28.86 3.15
CA GLU A 267 20.44 -29.91 2.55
C GLU A 267 20.61 -29.72 1.04
N ARG A 268 19.55 -29.24 0.37
CA ARG A 268 19.51 -29.09 -1.08
C ARG A 268 20.12 -27.79 -1.60
N GLN A 269 20.62 -26.93 -0.73
CA GLN A 269 21.25 -25.66 -1.13
C GLN A 269 22.45 -25.88 -2.07
N SER A 270 23.25 -26.90 -1.79
CA SER A 270 24.44 -27.24 -2.59
C SER A 270 24.08 -27.59 -4.05
N ASP A 271 22.90 -28.17 -4.29
CA ASP A 271 22.44 -28.51 -5.63
C ASP A 271 22.03 -27.30 -6.46
N LEU A 272 21.53 -26.24 -5.81
CA LEU A 272 21.23 -24.99 -6.50
C LEU A 272 22.51 -24.25 -6.89
N LEU A 273 23.56 -24.31 -6.06
CA LEU A 273 24.86 -23.69 -6.34
C LEU A 273 25.55 -24.30 -7.56
N LYS A 274 25.38 -25.62 -7.80
CA LYS A 274 25.85 -26.30 -9.02
C LYS A 274 25.20 -25.78 -10.30
N LYS A 275 24.11 -25.02 -10.18
CA LYS A 275 23.32 -24.49 -11.31
C LYS A 275 23.28 -22.97 -11.24
N ALA A 276 24.21 -22.30 -11.93
CA ALA A 276 24.30 -20.84 -11.97
C ALA A 276 22.96 -20.13 -12.27
N ALA A 277 22.12 -20.71 -13.13
CA ALA A 277 20.81 -20.15 -13.49
C ALA A 277 19.75 -20.20 -12.36
N SER A 278 20.02 -20.84 -11.22
CA SER A 278 19.05 -20.99 -10.12
C SER A 278 18.68 -19.66 -9.49
N ALA A 279 19.65 -18.75 -9.30
CA ALA A 279 19.44 -17.41 -8.73
C ALA A 279 18.41 -16.59 -9.54
N PHE A 280 18.38 -16.75 -10.86
CA PHE A 280 17.51 -16.00 -11.75
C PHE A 280 16.16 -16.67 -12.00
N ARG A 281 16.01 -17.93 -11.60
CA ARG A 281 14.88 -18.75 -12.06
C ARG A 281 13.54 -18.29 -11.50
N LEU A 282 13.49 -17.89 -10.23
CA LEU A 282 12.27 -17.33 -9.64
C LEU A 282 11.82 -16.10 -10.43
N ALA A 283 12.75 -15.21 -10.73
CA ALA A 283 12.53 -13.98 -11.45
C ALA A 283 11.95 -14.23 -12.86
N ASN A 284 12.38 -15.30 -13.54
CA ASN A 284 11.88 -15.71 -14.85
C ASN A 284 10.49 -16.35 -14.75
N LYS A 285 10.27 -17.23 -13.78
CA LYS A 285 8.98 -17.91 -13.59
C LYS A 285 7.87 -16.95 -13.18
N LEU A 286 8.18 -15.94 -12.36
CA LEU A 286 7.23 -14.90 -11.99
C LEU A 286 6.80 -14.03 -13.18
N ASN A 287 7.67 -13.82 -14.19
CA ASN A 287 7.27 -13.11 -15.41
C ASN A 287 6.22 -13.89 -16.22
N LEU A 288 6.22 -15.23 -16.15
CA LEU A 288 5.23 -16.06 -16.87
C LEU A 288 3.83 -15.99 -16.26
N VAL A 289 3.72 -15.61 -14.99
CA VAL A 289 2.45 -15.49 -14.25
C VAL A 289 2.09 -14.04 -13.92
N GLU A 290 2.70 -13.08 -14.62
CA GLU A 290 2.51 -11.66 -14.34
C GLU A 290 1.04 -11.21 -14.41
N ASN A 291 0.26 -11.79 -15.33
CA ASN A 291 -1.14 -11.43 -15.47
C ASN A 291 -2.05 -12.11 -14.43
N ASN A 292 -1.53 -13.06 -13.65
CA ASN A 292 -2.32 -13.84 -12.69
C ASN A 292 -2.40 -13.17 -11.33
N TYR A 293 -1.39 -12.37 -10.96
CA TYR A 293 -1.26 -11.76 -9.65
C TYR A 293 -1.08 -10.25 -9.74
N ASP A 294 -1.69 -9.52 -8.80
CA ASP A 294 -1.43 -8.08 -8.65
C ASP A 294 -0.21 -7.86 -7.75
N PHE A 295 -0.06 -8.70 -6.71
CA PHE A 295 1.04 -8.65 -5.75
C PHE A 295 1.64 -10.05 -5.53
N VAL A 296 2.97 -10.10 -5.53
CA VAL A 296 3.76 -11.25 -5.05
C VAL A 296 4.55 -10.80 -3.84
N LEU A 297 4.37 -11.45 -2.70
CA LEU A 297 5.15 -11.22 -1.49
C LEU A 297 6.11 -12.38 -1.27
N ILE A 298 7.38 -12.08 -1.00
CA ILE A 298 8.40 -13.10 -0.74
C ILE A 298 8.88 -12.97 0.70
N ASP A 299 8.58 -13.97 1.52
CA ASP A 299 9.18 -14.16 2.85
C ASP A 299 10.55 -14.81 2.68
N THR A 300 11.58 -14.24 3.30
CA THR A 300 12.98 -14.57 3.02
C THR A 300 13.71 -15.08 4.26
N PRO A 301 14.75 -15.94 4.09
CA PRO A 301 15.57 -16.36 5.20
C PRO A 301 16.42 -15.20 5.76
N PRO A 302 16.92 -15.30 7.00
CA PRO A 302 17.88 -14.34 7.55
C PRO A 302 19.31 -14.49 7.01
N SER A 303 19.55 -15.35 6.02
CA SER A 303 20.87 -15.61 5.44
C SER A 303 21.16 -14.70 4.24
N LEU A 304 22.44 -14.63 3.84
CA LEU A 304 22.91 -13.94 2.62
C LEU A 304 23.12 -14.93 1.45
N ASP A 305 22.39 -16.03 1.46
CA ASP A 305 22.63 -17.15 0.58
C ASP A 305 21.85 -17.08 -0.74
N LEU A 306 21.94 -18.15 -1.55
CA LEU A 306 21.27 -18.22 -2.85
C LEU A 306 19.74 -18.08 -2.78
N TYR A 307 19.09 -18.50 -1.69
CA TYR A 307 17.65 -18.35 -1.52
C TYR A 307 17.29 -16.87 -1.34
N ALA A 308 18.02 -16.17 -0.46
CA ALA A 308 17.88 -14.72 -0.32
C ALA A 308 18.20 -13.99 -1.63
N GLN A 309 19.26 -14.40 -2.34
CA GLN A 309 19.60 -13.82 -3.66
C GLN A 309 18.47 -14.01 -4.67
N ALA A 310 17.94 -15.23 -4.81
CA ALA A 310 16.87 -15.52 -5.76
C ALA A 310 15.60 -14.70 -5.48
N ALA A 311 15.26 -14.50 -4.20
CA ALA A 311 14.15 -13.65 -3.78
C ALA A 311 14.36 -12.18 -4.16
N LEU A 312 15.53 -11.62 -3.84
CA LEU A 312 15.83 -10.19 -4.03
C LEU A 312 16.08 -9.82 -5.51
N ILE A 313 16.64 -10.74 -6.30
CA ILE A 313 16.75 -10.60 -7.76
C ILE A 313 15.35 -10.62 -8.39
N ALA A 314 14.43 -11.43 -7.88
CA ALA A 314 13.06 -11.52 -8.38
C ALA A 314 12.18 -10.32 -8.00
N ALA A 315 12.45 -9.67 -6.87
CA ALA A 315 11.64 -8.58 -6.34
C ALA A 315 11.77 -7.27 -7.12
N ASP A 316 10.70 -6.49 -7.23
CA ASP A 316 10.75 -5.11 -7.72
C ASP A 316 11.12 -4.15 -6.57
N SER A 317 10.66 -4.44 -5.37
CA SER A 317 10.91 -3.63 -4.18
C SER A 317 11.17 -4.46 -2.92
N LEU A 318 11.78 -3.81 -1.93
CA LEU A 318 12.20 -4.43 -0.68
C LEU A 318 11.63 -3.69 0.54
N ILE A 319 11.05 -4.44 1.46
CA ILE A 319 10.73 -4.01 2.82
C ILE A 319 11.80 -4.58 3.76
N ILE A 320 12.36 -3.76 4.64
CA ILE A 320 13.36 -4.16 5.63
C ILE A 320 12.77 -4.02 7.04
N PRO A 321 12.22 -5.07 7.65
CA PRO A 321 11.74 -5.00 9.03
C PRO A 321 12.92 -4.85 10.00
N SER A 322 12.85 -3.90 10.93
CA SER A 322 13.89 -3.70 11.94
C SER A 322 13.26 -3.55 13.32
N ASP A 323 13.82 -4.22 14.33
CA ASP A 323 13.41 -4.05 15.73
C ASP A 323 14.09 -2.82 16.40
N LEU A 324 14.80 -2.03 15.59
CA LEU A 324 15.51 -0.78 15.93
C LEU A 324 16.53 -0.92 17.07
N LYS A 325 16.93 -2.15 17.41
CA LYS A 325 18.02 -2.39 18.36
C LYS A 325 19.37 -2.09 17.69
N PRO A 326 20.42 -1.76 18.46
CA PRO A 326 21.74 -1.42 17.91
C PRO A 326 22.26 -2.42 16.86
N PHE A 327 22.16 -3.73 17.14
CA PHE A 327 22.57 -4.79 16.22
C PHE A 327 21.75 -4.83 14.92
N SER A 328 20.45 -4.51 14.96
CA SER A 328 19.63 -4.46 13.74
C SER A 328 20.04 -3.29 12.86
N ASN A 329 20.36 -2.15 13.47
CA ASN A 329 20.80 -0.96 12.75
C ASN A 329 22.18 -1.15 12.11
N GLN A 330 23.13 -1.75 12.83
CA GLN A 330 24.44 -2.14 12.25
C GLN A 330 24.25 -3.05 11.04
N GLY A 331 23.32 -3.99 11.17
CA GLY A 331 23.00 -4.92 10.12
C GLY A 331 22.38 -4.30 8.85
N LEU A 332 21.81 -3.09 8.91
CA LEU A 332 21.31 -2.41 7.70
C LEU A 332 22.42 -2.12 6.69
N ASN A 333 23.65 -1.88 7.15
CA ASN A 333 24.79 -1.70 6.27
C ASN A 333 25.13 -2.99 5.52
N SER A 334 25.10 -4.14 6.19
CA SER A 334 25.30 -5.44 5.54
C SER A 334 24.21 -5.73 4.51
N VAL A 335 22.95 -5.37 4.79
CA VAL A 335 21.86 -5.47 3.81
C VAL A 335 22.11 -4.57 2.61
N LYS A 336 22.52 -3.31 2.84
CA LYS A 336 22.82 -2.36 1.78
C LYS A 336 23.94 -2.86 0.87
N ASN A 337 25.08 -3.27 1.44
CA ASN A 337 26.22 -3.77 0.66
C ASN A 337 25.83 -5.01 -0.14
N PHE A 338 25.06 -5.93 0.45
CA PHE A 338 24.56 -7.10 -0.29
C PHE A 338 23.66 -6.72 -1.47
N ILE A 339 22.79 -5.73 -1.30
CA ILE A 339 21.94 -5.22 -2.39
C ILE A 339 22.80 -4.58 -3.49
N ASP A 340 23.73 -3.71 -3.11
CA ASP A 340 24.52 -2.93 -4.07
C ASP A 340 25.52 -3.83 -4.82
N GLU A 341 26.24 -4.71 -4.13
CA GLU A 341 27.34 -5.50 -4.71
C GLU A 341 26.87 -6.78 -5.40
N VAL A 342 25.85 -7.47 -4.85
CA VAL A 342 25.44 -8.80 -5.33
C VAL A 342 24.14 -8.71 -6.14
N ILE A 343 23.10 -8.12 -5.54
CA ILE A 343 21.75 -8.16 -6.11
C ILE A 343 21.61 -7.24 -7.32
N ASN A 344 22.09 -6.00 -7.23
CA ASN A 344 21.98 -5.03 -8.30
C ASN A 344 22.88 -5.41 -9.49
N SER A 345 24.10 -5.88 -9.26
CA SER A 345 24.96 -6.48 -10.28
C SER A 345 24.23 -7.62 -11.03
N SER A 346 23.61 -8.54 -10.30
CA SER A 346 22.82 -9.65 -10.88
C SER A 346 21.59 -9.16 -11.66
N LYS A 347 20.96 -8.05 -11.25
CA LYS A 347 19.81 -7.47 -11.95
C LYS A 347 20.20 -6.75 -13.22
N GLU A 348 21.35 -6.09 -13.24
CA GLU A 348 21.91 -5.46 -14.44
C GLU A 348 22.21 -6.51 -15.52
N GLU A 349 22.79 -7.66 -15.16
CA GLU A 349 22.98 -8.80 -16.08
C GLU A 349 21.65 -9.29 -16.70
N LEU A 350 20.54 -9.18 -15.95
CA LEU A 350 19.20 -9.52 -16.43
C LEU A 350 18.47 -8.37 -17.14
N ASN A 351 19.10 -7.21 -17.32
CA ASN A 351 18.45 -5.98 -17.79
C ASN A 351 17.18 -5.62 -16.99
N LYS A 352 17.20 -5.87 -15.68
CA LYS A 352 16.12 -5.54 -14.75
C LYS A 352 16.41 -4.24 -14.01
N PRO A 353 15.37 -3.46 -13.64
CA PRO A 353 15.55 -2.32 -12.77
C PRO A 353 16.19 -2.72 -11.44
N LEU A 354 17.01 -1.81 -10.89
CA LEU A 354 17.64 -1.98 -9.58
C LEU A 354 16.59 -2.20 -8.48
N LEU A 355 16.97 -2.97 -7.45
CA LEU A 355 16.07 -3.23 -6.33
C LEU A 355 15.79 -1.95 -5.55
N LYS A 356 14.52 -1.55 -5.48
CA LYS A 356 14.12 -0.35 -4.73
C LYS A 356 13.82 -0.71 -3.27
N ILE A 357 14.60 -0.17 -2.33
CA ILE A 357 14.20 -0.17 -0.92
C ILE A 357 12.96 0.71 -0.76
N MET A 358 11.83 0.08 -0.45
CA MET A 358 10.54 0.77 -0.29
C MET A 358 10.44 1.42 1.07
N VAL A 359 10.83 0.70 2.13
CA VAL A 359 10.77 1.17 3.51
C VAL A 359 11.63 0.31 4.42
N VAL A 360 12.28 0.93 5.41
CA VAL A 360 12.74 0.26 6.63
C VAL A 360 11.58 0.32 7.61
N LEU A 361 10.96 -0.83 7.91
CA LEU A 361 9.74 -0.93 8.67
C LEU A 361 10.05 -1.20 10.15
N PRO A 362 9.81 -0.25 11.07
CA PRO A 362 9.91 -0.52 12.50
C PRO A 362 8.98 -1.68 12.89
N SER A 363 9.53 -2.65 13.60
CA SER A 363 8.86 -3.86 14.05
C SER A 363 9.12 -4.07 15.53
N LYS A 364 8.27 -4.84 16.23
CA LYS A 364 8.47 -5.17 17.65
C LYS A 364 8.70 -3.94 18.55
N ILE A 365 8.09 -2.81 18.21
CA ILE A 365 8.25 -1.56 18.95
C ILE A 365 7.52 -1.69 20.28
N SER A 366 8.29 -1.69 21.36
CA SER A 366 7.73 -1.68 22.70
C SER A 366 7.08 -0.32 22.99
N THR A 367 5.89 -0.35 23.57
CA THR A 367 5.19 0.84 24.07
C THR A 367 5.76 1.33 25.41
N HIS A 368 6.75 0.62 25.97
CA HIS A 368 7.37 0.99 27.22
C HIS A 368 8.16 2.31 27.10
N HIS A 369 7.86 3.29 27.95
CA HIS A 369 8.40 4.65 27.84
C HIS A 369 9.94 4.71 27.75
N LYS A 370 10.67 3.91 28.56
CA LYS A 370 12.14 3.87 28.53
C LYS A 370 12.69 3.36 27.20
N TYR A 371 11.99 2.39 26.58
CA TYR A 371 12.39 1.87 25.27
C TYR A 371 12.24 2.96 24.20
N LEU A 372 11.12 3.68 24.20
CA LEU A 372 10.90 4.79 23.27
C LEU A 372 11.94 5.91 23.42
N GLN A 373 12.30 6.29 24.65
CA GLN A 373 13.34 7.30 24.90
C GLN A 373 14.73 6.88 24.41
N TYR A 374 15.09 5.61 24.57
CA TYR A 374 16.40 5.09 24.16
C TYR A 374 16.49 4.82 22.66
N THR A 375 15.43 4.27 22.07
CA THR A 375 15.38 3.91 20.64
C THR A 375 15.10 5.10 19.75
N PHE A 376 14.34 6.08 20.23
CA PHE A 376 14.02 7.33 19.52
C PHE A 376 14.46 8.53 20.36
N PRO A 377 15.77 8.74 20.55
CA PRO A 377 16.24 9.93 21.25
C PRO A 377 15.74 11.18 20.52
N LYS A 378 15.31 12.19 21.27
CA LYS A 378 14.90 13.48 20.70
C LYS A 378 16.05 14.00 19.83
N GLN A 379 15.84 14.07 18.52
CA GLN A 379 16.80 14.72 17.62
C GLN A 379 16.87 16.19 18.04
N ARG A 380 18.07 16.63 18.43
CA ARG A 380 18.34 18.04 18.77
C ARG A 380 18.46 18.87 17.51
#